data_AF-A0A6L9ET72-F1
#
_entry.id   AF-A0A6L9ET72-F1
#
_cell.length_a   1.000
_cell.length_b   1.000
_cell.length_c   1.000
_cell.angle_alpha   90.00
_cell.angle_beta   90.00
_cell.angle_gamma   90.00
#
_symmetry.space_group_name_H-M   'P 1'
#
loop_
_entity.id
_entity.type
_entity.pdbx_description
1 polymer ?
#
loop_
_entity_poly.entity_id
_entity_poly.type
_entity_poly.pdbx_seq_one_letter_code
_entity_poly.pdbx_strand_id
1 'polypeptide(L)' 'MYLINIGFPNLNEQNKIADILISVDNQISENKNKKIKLEELKKGLMQQLLTGKIRVI' A
#
# COMPACT_ATOMS: atom_id res chain seq x y z
N MET A 1 14.12 -20.25 28.90
CA MET A 1 13.19 -20.24 27.74
C MET A 1 12.06 -19.28 28.09
N TYR A 2 11.88 -18.18 27.37
CA TYR A 2 10.78 -17.25 27.63
C TYR A 2 9.50 -17.79 26.97
N LEU A 3 8.44 -17.98 27.75
CA LEU A 3 7.13 -18.32 27.23
C LEU A 3 6.38 -17.02 26.93
N ILE A 4 6.10 -16.77 25.66
CA ILE A 4 5.23 -15.66 25.24
C ILE A 4 3.80 -16.15 25.38
N ASN A 5 3.01 -15.48 26.22
CA ASN A 5 1.58 -15.75 26.33
C ASN A 5 0.86 -15.12 25.13
N ILE A 6 0.11 -15.94 24.39
CA ILE A 6 -0.67 -15.51 23.23
C ILE A 6 -2.13 -15.88 23.41
N GLY A 7 -3.03 -15.01 22.94
CA GLY A 7 -4.45 -15.34 22.86
C GLY A 7 -4.67 -16.47 21.85
N PHE A 8 -5.39 -17.52 22.25
CA PHE A 8 -5.75 -18.63 21.38
C PHE A 8 -7.28 -18.72 21.25
N PRO A 9 -7.91 -17.84 20.45
CA PRO A 9 -9.36 -17.87 20.24
C PRO A 9 -9.75 -19.11 19.41
N ASN A 10 -11.05 -19.36 19.24
CA ASN A 10 -11.52 -20.47 18.41
C ASN A 10 -11.20 -20.22 16.92
N LEU A 11 -11.21 -21.29 16.11
CA LEU A 11 -10.84 -21.21 14.69
C LEU A 11 -11.69 -20.21 13.87
N ASN A 12 -12.99 -20.07 14.18
CA ASN A 12 -13.86 -19.14 13.47
C ASN A 12 -13.43 -17.68 13.73
N GLU A 13 -13.09 -17.36 14.98
CA GLU A 13 -12.58 -16.05 15.35
C GLU A 13 -11.18 -15.79 14.76
N GLN A 14 -10.29 -16.79 14.80
CA GLN A 14 -8.97 -16.69 14.15
C GLN A 14 -9.09 -16.36 12.65
N ASN A 15 -9.97 -17.06 11.93
CA ASN A 15 -10.20 -16.82 10.51
C ASN A 15 -10.73 -15.40 10.24
N LYS A 16 -11.71 -14.93 11.02
CA LYS A 16 -12.23 -13.57 10.88
C LYS A 16 -11.17 -12.51 11.13
N ILE A 17 -10.33 -12.69 12.14
CA ILE A 17 -9.20 -11.80 12.43
C ILE A 17 -8.23 -11.80 11.24
N ALA A 18 -7.86 -12.98 10.75
CA ALA A 18 -6.96 -13.12 9.61
C ALA A 18 -7.52 -12.46 8.35
N ASP A 19 -8.79 -12.69 8.01
CA ASP A 19 -9.44 -12.13 6.82
C ASP A 19 -9.46 -10.60 6.86
N ILE A 20 -9.77 -10.01 8.02
CA ILE A 20 -9.75 -8.55 8.21
C ILE A 20 -8.34 -8.01 8.01
N LEU A 21 -7.33 -8.64 8.64
CA LEU A 21 -5.94 -8.20 8.52
C LEU A 21 -5.43 -8.30 7.08
N ILE A 22 -5.72 -9.41 6.38
CA ILE A 22 -5.38 -9.59 4.97
C ILE A 22 -6.02 -8.50 4.11
N SER A 23 -7.30 -8.18 4.36
CA SER A 23 -7.98 -7.10 3.62
C SER A 23 -7.28 -5.76 3.82
N VAL A 24 -6.84 -5.43 5.04
CA VAL A 24 -6.12 -4.18 5.32
C VAL A 24 -4.74 -4.19 4.65
N ASP A 25 -4.00 -5.29 4.72
CA ASP A 25 -2.68 -5.42 4.08
C ASP A 25 -2.77 -5.27 2.56
N ASN A 26 -3.82 -5.83 1.94
CA ASN A 26 -4.08 -5.66 0.51
C ASN A 26 -4.32 -4.18 0.17
N GLN A 27 -5.14 -3.47 0.94
CA GLN A 27 -5.37 -2.03 0.74
C GLN A 27 -4.09 -1.21 0.90
N ILE A 28 -3.25 -1.54 1.88
CA ILE A 28 -1.95 -0.88 2.07
C ILE A 28 -1.06 -1.11 0.85
N SER A 29 -0.98 -2.34 0.35
CA SER A 29 -0.18 -2.70 -0.83
C SER A 29 -0.64 -1.95 -2.07
N GLU A 30 -1.95 -1.93 -2.33
CA GLU A 30 -2.53 -1.20 -3.45
C GLU A 30 -2.23 0.30 -3.39
N ASN A 31 -2.37 0.92 -2.21
CA ASN A 31 -2.09 2.34 -2.02
C ASN A 31 -0.60 2.66 -2.20
N LYS A 32 0.30 1.79 -1.73
CA LYS A 32 1.75 1.93 -2.00
C LYS A 32 2.04 1.89 -3.49
N ASN A 33 1.43 0.94 -4.21
CA ASN A 33 1.60 0.83 -5.67
C ASN A 33 1.05 2.04 -6.42
N LYS A 34 -0.12 2.55 -6.02
CA LYS A 34 -0.70 3.79 -6.57
C LYS A 34 0.21 4.99 -6.33
N LYS A 35 0.76 5.11 -5.12
CA LYS A 35 1.71 6.19 -4.79
C LYS A 35 2.95 6.15 -5.69
N ILE A 36 3.57 4.99 -5.86
CA ILE A 36 4.75 4.83 -6.73
C ILE A 36 4.42 5.28 -8.16
N LYS A 37 3.30 4.81 -8.71
CA LYS A 37 2.86 5.20 -10.07
C LYS A 37 2.64 6.71 -10.20
N LEU A 38 2.06 7.34 -9.18
CA LEU A 38 1.85 8.79 -9.16
C LEU A 38 3.17 9.57 -9.07
N GLU A 39 4.13 9.08 -8.30
CA GLU A 39 5.48 9.68 -8.20
C GLU A 39 6.23 9.59 -9.54
N GLU A 40 6.16 8.44 -10.21
CA GLU A 40 6.73 8.26 -11.55
C GLU A 40 6.07 9.18 -12.59
N LEU A 41 4.73 9.25 -12.58
CA LEU A 41 3.97 10.14 -13.46
C LEU A 41 4.35 11.60 -13.21
N LYS A 42 4.39 12.04 -11.94
CA LYS A 42 4.82 13.39 -11.57
C LYS A 42 6.21 13.70 -12.11
N LYS A 43 7.16 12.78 -11.95
CA LYS A 43 8.53 12.93 -12.48
C LYS A 43 8.55 13.06 -14.01
N GLY A 44 7.79 12.22 -14.71
CA GLY A 44 7.66 12.27 -16.17
C GLY A 44 7.07 13.59 -16.67
N LEU A 45 6.01 14.06 -16.02
CA LEU A 45 5.37 15.34 -16.34
C LEU A 45 6.32 16.51 -16.10
N MET A 46 7.02 16.54 -14.96
CA MET A 46 8.03 17.57 -14.69
C MET A 46 9.12 17.59 -15.77
N GLN A 47 9.60 16.42 -16.21
CA GLN A 47 10.58 16.36 -17.29
C GLN A 47 10.05 16.98 -18.59
N GLN A 48 8.80 16.70 -18.96
CA GLN A 48 8.18 17.24 -20.17
C GLN A 48 7.97 18.76 -20.08
N LEU A 49 7.60 19.28 -18.91
CA LEU A 49 7.42 20.71 -18.66
C LEU A 49 8.74 21.47 -18.65
N LEU A 50 9.74 20.99 -17.90
CA LEU A 50 11.03 21.67 -17.74
C LEU A 50 11.91 21.62 -19.00
N THR A 51 11.72 20.62 -19.87
CA THR A 51 12.39 20.57 -21.17
C THR A 51 11.63 21.32 -22.27
N GLY A 52 10.50 21.94 -21.95
CA GLY A 52 9.69 22.69 -22.92
C GLY A 52 9.03 21.84 -23.99
N LYS A 53 9.00 20.50 -23.82
CA LYS A 53 8.28 19.57 -24.70
C LYS A 53 6.77 19.80 -24.63
N ILE A 54 6.27 20.13 -23.44
CA ILE A 54 4.90 20.60 -23.21
C ILE A 54 5.01 21.99 -22.62
N ARG A 55 4.27 22.95 -23.19
CA ARG A 55 4.15 24.30 -22.63
C ARG A 55 2.76 24.46 -22.02
N VAL A 56 2.73 25.01 -20.81
CA VAL A 56 1.49 25.46 -20.20
C VAL A 56 1.26 26.88 -20.70
N ILE A 57 0.15 27.11 -21.41
CA ILE A 57 -0.33 28.45 -21.81
C ILE A 57 -1.05 29.12 -20.64
#